data_AF-A0A1G1YUR9-F1
#
_entry.id   AF-A0A1G1YUR9-F1
#
_cell.length_a   1.000
_cell.length_b   1.000
_cell.length_c   1.000
_cell.angle_alpha   90.00
_cell.angle_beta   90.00
_cell.angle_gamma   90.00
#
_symmetry.space_group_name_H-M   'P 1'
#
loop_
_entity.id
_entity.type
_entity.pdbx_description
1 polymer ?
#
loop_
_entity_poly.entity_id
_entity_poly.type
_entity_poly.pdbx_seq_one_letter_code
_entity_poly.pdbx_strand_id
1 'polypeptide(L)'
;MTLKEALIKARGEKKAIGHFNISDIAALRAIVRAAGDLGVPVIIGTSEGEAEFIDIEVAVAMVKDMREETNQDIFLNADHFHSLEKIEEAVRAGYDSVIFDAAKLSLEENIQKTKEAVEMIKSIRQDVLVEGEVGYIGESSKMLDKLPDGVGVCKVEDVQRFVNETGVDLVAPAVGNVHGMLKGGNPKLDMGLIGDIAKSVTVPLVLHGGSGISDEDFKVAIAAGISIVHINTEIRVAWREGVEKALKDKEQIAPYKVFPGAEEAVYKAVSRRLKLFGGLL
;
A
#
# COMPACT_ATOMS: atom_id res chain seq x y z
N MET A 1 -18.61 2.92 1.41
CA MET A 1 -18.57 2.78 -0.06
C MET A 1 -17.66 1.62 -0.43
N THR A 2 -17.66 1.15 -1.67
CA THR A 2 -16.68 0.17 -2.16
C THR A 2 -15.31 0.82 -2.39
N LEU A 3 -14.22 0.03 -2.40
CA LEU A 3 -12.88 0.56 -2.69
C LEU A 3 -12.82 1.22 -4.08
N LYS A 4 -13.49 0.62 -5.07
CA LYS A 4 -13.60 1.18 -6.42
C LYS A 4 -14.23 2.56 -6.45
N GLU A 5 -15.33 2.76 -5.70
CA GLU A 5 -15.98 4.06 -5.59
C GLU A 5 -15.09 5.09 -4.89
N ALA A 6 -14.39 4.69 -3.83
CA ALA A 6 -13.44 5.54 -3.12
C ALA A 6 -12.32 6.02 -4.06
N LEU A 7 -11.78 5.13 -4.89
CA LEU A 7 -10.73 5.45 -5.86
C LEU A 7 -11.21 6.37 -6.98
N ILE A 8 -12.40 6.11 -7.53
CA ILE A 8 -13.01 6.99 -8.54
C ILE A 8 -13.16 8.40 -7.98
N LYS A 9 -13.67 8.52 -6.73
CA LYS A 9 -13.83 9.80 -6.06
C LYS A 9 -12.47 10.49 -5.84
N ALA A 10 -11.51 9.80 -5.23
CA ALA A 10 -10.19 10.35 -4.94
C ALA A 10 -9.48 10.84 -6.21
N ARG A 11 -9.50 10.03 -7.28
CA ARG A 11 -8.91 10.39 -8.57
C ARG A 11 -9.59 11.61 -9.21
N GLY A 12 -10.93 11.68 -9.14
CA GLY A 12 -11.69 12.85 -9.63
C GLY A 12 -11.36 14.14 -8.87
N GLU A 13 -11.00 14.02 -7.59
CA GLU A 13 -10.58 15.14 -6.74
C GLU A 13 -9.06 15.42 -6.78
N LYS A 14 -8.29 14.69 -7.60
CA LYS A 14 -6.81 14.73 -7.64
C LYS A 14 -6.17 14.47 -6.27
N LYS A 15 -6.72 13.50 -5.55
CA LYS A 15 -6.24 12.99 -4.27
C LYS A 15 -5.81 11.54 -4.42
N ALA A 16 -5.01 11.07 -3.48
CA ALA A 16 -4.67 9.65 -3.37
C ALA A 16 -5.20 9.06 -2.06
N ILE A 17 -5.47 7.76 -2.08
CA ILE A 17 -5.78 6.97 -0.89
C ILE A 17 -4.47 6.46 -0.29
N GLY A 18 -4.31 6.64 1.02
CA GLY A 18 -3.16 6.07 1.73
C GLY A 18 -3.35 4.57 1.96
N HIS A 19 -2.33 3.79 1.63
CA HIS A 19 -2.20 2.38 2.00
C HIS A 19 -1.10 2.25 3.05
N PHE A 20 -1.43 1.60 4.18
CA PHE A 20 -0.54 1.44 5.31
C PHE A 20 -0.59 0.02 5.84
N ASN A 21 0.56 -0.66 5.82
CA ASN A 21 0.67 -2.01 6.35
C ASN A 21 0.56 -2.05 7.88
N ILE A 22 0.04 -3.16 8.41
CA ILE A 22 0.00 -3.40 9.86
C ILE A 22 0.61 -4.75 10.21
N SER A 23 1.17 -4.82 11.41
CA SER A 23 1.59 -6.07 12.06
C SER A 23 0.94 -6.25 13.45
N ASP A 24 0.16 -5.27 13.92
CA ASP A 24 -0.52 -5.32 15.22
C ASP A 24 -1.74 -4.38 15.31
N ILE A 25 -2.46 -4.48 16.43
CA ILE A 25 -3.64 -3.67 16.73
C ILE A 25 -3.32 -2.19 17.01
N ALA A 26 -2.11 -1.87 17.48
CA ALA A 26 -1.74 -0.50 17.83
C ALA A 26 -1.57 0.34 16.55
N ALA A 27 -0.91 -0.21 15.53
CA ALA A 27 -0.80 0.40 14.21
C ALA A 27 -2.18 0.53 13.55
N LEU A 28 -3.01 -0.52 13.58
CA LEU A 28 -4.37 -0.47 13.03
C LEU A 28 -5.18 0.69 13.63
N ARG A 29 -5.25 0.77 14.96
CA ARG A 29 -5.98 1.83 15.67
C ARG A 29 -5.45 3.23 15.31
N ALA A 30 -4.14 3.38 15.26
CA ALA A 30 -3.51 4.64 14.89
C ALA A 30 -3.91 5.10 13.48
N ILE A 31 -3.91 4.18 12.51
CA ILE A 31 -4.28 4.46 11.11
C ILE A 31 -5.77 4.79 11.00
N VAL A 32 -6.63 3.97 11.60
CA VAL A 32 -8.09 4.18 11.57
C VAL A 32 -8.49 5.48 12.25
N ARG A 33 -7.86 5.82 13.38
CA ARG A 33 -8.09 7.09 14.07
C ARG A 33 -7.63 8.28 13.20
N ALA A 34 -6.46 8.21 12.59
CA ALA A 34 -5.97 9.27 11.71
C ALA A 34 -6.86 9.49 10.49
N ALA A 35 -7.34 8.41 9.87
CA ALA A 35 -8.28 8.48 8.75
C ALA A 35 -9.63 9.10 9.17
N GLY A 36 -10.15 8.69 10.33
CA GLY A 36 -11.41 9.19 10.88
C GLY A 36 -11.38 10.66 11.24
N ASP A 37 -10.32 11.12 11.90
CA ASP A 37 -10.12 12.52 12.26
C ASP A 37 -10.09 13.43 11.02
N LEU A 38 -9.68 12.90 9.87
CA LEU A 38 -9.55 13.62 8.60
C LEU A 38 -10.72 13.39 7.64
N GLY A 39 -11.60 12.43 7.92
CA GLY A 39 -12.72 12.07 7.05
C GLY A 39 -12.27 11.56 5.67
N VAL A 40 -11.18 10.80 5.60
CA VAL A 40 -10.63 10.24 4.36
C VAL A 40 -10.66 8.71 4.37
N PRO A 41 -10.84 8.05 3.21
CA PRO A 41 -10.72 6.60 3.13
C PRO A 41 -9.27 6.15 3.35
N VAL A 42 -9.09 4.91 3.82
CA VAL A 42 -7.77 4.32 4.04
C VAL A 42 -7.74 2.85 3.68
N ILE A 43 -6.59 2.38 3.18
CA ILE A 43 -6.35 0.96 2.92
C ILE A 43 -5.37 0.45 3.99
N ILE A 44 -5.75 -0.62 4.66
CA ILE A 44 -4.92 -1.38 5.58
C ILE A 44 -4.27 -2.50 4.76
N GLY A 45 -2.95 -2.54 4.74
CA GLY A 45 -2.18 -3.59 4.10
C GLY A 45 -1.76 -4.68 5.08
N THR A 46 -1.65 -5.90 4.58
CA THR A 46 -0.82 -6.93 5.20
C THR A 46 0.00 -7.56 4.10
N SER A 47 1.32 -7.49 4.22
CA SER A 47 2.20 -8.27 3.36
C SER A 47 2.02 -9.76 3.61
N GLU A 48 2.47 -10.66 2.73
CA GLU A 48 2.35 -12.11 2.98
C GLU A 48 2.88 -12.50 4.38
N GLY A 49 4.08 -12.04 4.76
CA GLY A 49 4.62 -12.28 6.11
C GLY A 49 3.89 -11.58 7.27
N GLU A 50 3.18 -10.47 7.03
CA GLU A 50 2.33 -9.83 8.05
C GLU A 50 1.02 -10.59 8.22
N ALA A 51 0.45 -11.08 7.12
CA ALA A 51 -0.74 -11.93 7.11
C ALA A 51 -0.46 -13.29 7.76
N GLU A 52 0.73 -13.88 7.57
CA GLU A 52 1.16 -15.08 8.30
C GLU A 52 1.35 -14.83 9.80
N PHE A 53 1.75 -13.61 10.19
CA PHE A 53 1.94 -13.26 11.59
C PHE A 53 0.62 -12.95 12.32
N ILE A 54 -0.29 -12.26 11.64
CA ILE A 54 -1.60 -11.85 12.20
C ILE A 54 -2.65 -12.95 12.06
N ASP A 55 -2.53 -13.80 11.05
CA ASP A 55 -3.58 -14.62 10.42
C ASP A 55 -4.53 -13.80 9.52
N ILE A 56 -4.82 -14.35 8.32
CA ILE A 56 -5.64 -13.70 7.29
C ILE A 56 -7.05 -13.38 7.81
N GLU A 57 -7.70 -14.34 8.48
CA GLU A 57 -9.05 -14.19 9.02
C GLU A 57 -9.11 -13.22 10.19
N VAL A 58 -8.04 -13.15 10.98
CA VAL A 58 -7.92 -12.19 12.09
C VAL A 58 -7.78 -10.77 11.53
N ALA A 59 -6.96 -10.58 10.49
CA ALA A 59 -6.86 -9.28 9.82
C ALA A 59 -8.21 -8.82 9.26
N VAL A 60 -8.97 -9.73 8.60
CA VAL A 60 -10.34 -9.44 8.13
C VAL A 60 -11.25 -9.06 9.30
N ALA A 61 -11.25 -9.85 10.38
CA ALA A 61 -12.11 -9.60 11.53
C ALA A 61 -11.80 -8.24 12.19
N MET A 62 -10.52 -7.92 12.38
CA MET A 62 -10.08 -6.65 12.97
C MET A 62 -10.51 -5.45 12.12
N VAL A 63 -10.31 -5.52 10.80
CA VAL A 63 -10.66 -4.41 9.92
C VAL A 63 -12.19 -4.29 9.77
N LYS A 64 -12.92 -5.41 9.75
CA LYS A 64 -14.39 -5.41 9.74
C LYS A 64 -14.96 -4.74 10.99
N ASP A 65 -14.46 -5.12 12.18
CA ASP A 65 -14.88 -4.52 13.46
C ASP A 65 -14.68 -3.00 13.46
N MET A 66 -13.50 -2.53 13.01
CA MET A 66 -13.20 -1.09 12.90
C MET A 66 -14.13 -0.37 11.91
N ARG A 67 -14.48 -0.98 10.77
CA ARG A 67 -15.46 -0.40 9.82
C ARG A 67 -16.82 -0.21 10.47
N GLU A 68 -17.30 -1.23 11.16
CA GLU A 68 -18.64 -1.25 11.78
C GLU A 68 -18.73 -0.27 12.95
N GLU A 69 -17.72 -0.26 13.83
CA GLU A 69 -17.67 0.62 15.00
C GLU A 69 -17.61 2.10 14.61
N THR A 70 -16.82 2.42 13.57
CA THR A 70 -16.52 3.81 13.23
C THR A 70 -17.35 4.36 12.07
N ASN A 71 -18.04 3.49 11.31
CA ASN A 71 -18.74 3.84 10.07
C ASN A 71 -17.84 4.56 9.04
N GLN A 72 -16.55 4.21 9.02
CA GLN A 72 -15.54 4.76 8.10
C GLN A 72 -15.31 3.86 6.89
N ASP A 73 -14.82 4.46 5.79
CA ASP A 73 -14.37 3.74 4.60
C ASP A 73 -12.94 3.20 4.80
N ILE A 74 -12.84 2.05 5.46
CA ILE A 74 -11.58 1.33 5.70
C ILE A 74 -11.58 0.10 4.78
N PHE A 75 -10.48 -0.15 4.08
CA PHE A 75 -10.33 -1.29 3.17
C PHE A 75 -9.15 -2.18 3.59
N LEU A 76 -9.13 -3.44 3.17
CA LEU A 76 -8.08 -4.40 3.47
C LEU A 76 -7.44 -4.91 2.16
N ASN A 77 -6.11 -4.94 2.14
CA ASN A 77 -5.30 -5.29 0.98
C ASN A 77 -4.26 -6.37 1.31
N ALA A 78 -4.17 -7.37 0.43
CA ALA A 78 -3.14 -8.41 0.47
C ALA A 78 -1.95 -7.93 -0.33
N ASP A 79 -0.91 -7.45 0.37
CA ASP A 79 0.21 -6.71 -0.21
C ASP A 79 1.34 -7.67 -0.61
N HIS A 80 1.74 -7.67 -1.87
CA HIS A 80 2.77 -8.58 -2.42
C HIS A 80 2.59 -10.07 -2.05
N PHE A 81 1.48 -10.67 -2.46
CA PHE A 81 1.29 -12.13 -2.32
C PHE A 81 1.86 -12.83 -3.55
N HIS A 82 2.59 -13.93 -3.34
CA HIS A 82 3.38 -14.57 -4.40
C HIS A 82 2.76 -15.86 -4.96
N SER A 83 1.71 -16.39 -4.32
CA SER A 83 1.04 -17.61 -4.77
C SER A 83 -0.47 -17.40 -4.97
N LEU A 84 -1.01 -18.05 -6.00
CA LEU A 84 -2.45 -18.03 -6.29
C LEU A 84 -3.26 -18.61 -5.13
N GLU A 85 -2.74 -19.62 -4.43
CA GLU A 85 -3.39 -20.24 -3.28
C GLU A 85 -3.57 -19.24 -2.12
N LYS A 86 -2.51 -18.49 -1.77
CA LYS A 86 -2.59 -17.48 -0.71
C LYS A 86 -3.49 -16.31 -1.09
N ILE A 87 -3.50 -15.92 -2.36
CA ILE A 87 -4.44 -14.89 -2.83
C ILE A 87 -5.88 -15.39 -2.76
N GLU A 88 -6.14 -16.63 -3.20
CA GLU A 88 -7.46 -17.23 -3.07
C GLU A 88 -7.93 -17.28 -1.62
N GLU A 89 -7.04 -17.66 -0.69
CA GLU A 89 -7.30 -17.64 0.76
C GLU A 89 -7.72 -16.24 1.24
N ALA A 90 -6.94 -15.21 0.91
CA ALA A 90 -7.24 -13.81 1.29
C ALA A 90 -8.56 -13.31 0.69
N VAL A 91 -8.81 -13.58 -0.59
CA VAL A 91 -10.06 -13.20 -1.28
C VAL A 91 -11.27 -13.86 -0.64
N ARG A 92 -11.18 -15.16 -0.33
CA ARG A 92 -12.27 -15.90 0.33
C ARG A 92 -12.51 -15.43 1.75
N ALA A 93 -11.46 -15.06 2.47
CA ALA A 93 -11.57 -14.54 3.83
C ALA A 93 -12.28 -13.19 3.88
N GLY A 94 -12.05 -12.31 2.91
CA GLY A 94 -12.78 -11.04 2.78
C GLY A 94 -11.93 -9.80 2.53
N TYR A 95 -10.76 -9.96 1.92
CA TYR A 95 -9.93 -8.83 1.47
C TYR A 95 -10.64 -8.05 0.34
N ASP A 96 -10.52 -6.72 0.33
CA ASP A 96 -11.14 -5.86 -0.68
C ASP A 96 -10.26 -5.67 -1.92
N SER A 97 -8.96 -5.92 -1.78
CA SER A 97 -7.99 -5.90 -2.88
C SER A 97 -6.82 -6.81 -2.62
N VAL A 98 -6.14 -7.24 -3.68
CA VAL A 98 -4.97 -8.12 -3.63
C VAL A 98 -3.94 -7.71 -4.66
N ILE A 99 -2.67 -7.91 -4.36
CA ILE A 99 -1.54 -7.73 -5.27
C ILE A 99 -0.94 -9.09 -5.55
N PHE A 100 -0.98 -9.52 -6.82
CA PHE A 100 -0.22 -10.68 -7.26
C PHE A 100 1.15 -10.24 -7.74
N ASP A 101 2.17 -10.50 -6.93
CA ASP A 101 3.53 -10.06 -7.22
C ASP A 101 4.28 -11.11 -8.04
N ALA A 102 4.36 -10.82 -9.34
CA ALA A 102 5.21 -11.49 -10.31
C ALA A 102 6.25 -10.53 -10.94
N ALA A 103 6.56 -9.42 -10.27
CA ALA A 103 7.39 -8.33 -10.79
C ALA A 103 8.83 -8.76 -11.16
N LYS A 104 9.33 -9.81 -10.51
CA LYS A 104 10.65 -10.41 -10.78
C LYS A 104 10.73 -11.24 -12.06
N LEU A 105 9.59 -11.64 -12.61
CA LEU A 105 9.54 -12.45 -13.82
C LEU A 105 9.73 -11.59 -15.06
N SER A 106 9.94 -12.23 -16.22
CA SER A 106 9.87 -11.50 -17.49
C SER A 106 8.47 -10.91 -17.69
N LEU A 107 8.36 -9.83 -18.48
CA LEU A 107 7.07 -9.19 -18.74
C LEU A 107 6.02 -10.19 -19.27
N GLU A 108 6.42 -11.12 -20.14
CA GLU A 108 5.53 -12.16 -20.68
C GLU A 108 4.99 -13.10 -19.59
N GLU A 109 5.88 -13.59 -18.72
CA GLU A 109 5.50 -14.48 -17.62
C GLU A 109 4.65 -13.76 -16.58
N ASN A 110 4.97 -12.49 -16.30
CA ASN A 110 4.20 -11.64 -15.40
C ASN A 110 2.79 -11.40 -15.96
N ILE A 111 2.65 -11.07 -17.25
CA ILE A 111 1.33 -10.95 -17.92
C ILE A 111 0.56 -12.27 -17.80
N GLN A 112 1.18 -13.39 -18.14
CA GLN A 112 0.50 -14.68 -18.15
C GLN A 112 -0.02 -15.07 -16.75
N LYS A 113 0.82 -14.94 -15.71
CA LYS A 113 0.44 -15.31 -14.34
C LYS A 113 -0.51 -14.31 -13.71
N THR A 114 -0.32 -13.01 -13.95
CA THR A 114 -1.24 -11.99 -13.44
C THR A 114 -2.62 -12.15 -14.07
N LYS A 115 -2.69 -12.47 -15.37
CA LYS A 115 -3.97 -12.78 -16.02
C LYS A 115 -4.68 -13.97 -15.38
N GLU A 116 -3.95 -15.05 -15.10
CA GLU A 116 -4.48 -16.22 -14.38
C GLU A 116 -5.01 -15.82 -12.99
N ALA A 117 -4.26 -14.99 -12.26
CA ALA A 117 -4.69 -14.45 -10.97
C ALA A 117 -5.99 -13.64 -11.10
N VAL A 118 -6.05 -12.70 -12.05
CA VAL A 118 -7.24 -11.88 -12.32
C VAL A 118 -8.44 -12.78 -12.61
N GLU A 119 -8.32 -13.73 -13.55
CA GLU A 119 -9.42 -14.64 -13.91
C GLU A 119 -9.91 -15.45 -12.70
N MET A 120 -8.98 -16.01 -11.91
CA MET A 120 -9.29 -16.75 -10.69
C MET A 120 -10.02 -15.87 -9.68
N ILE A 121 -9.46 -14.71 -9.32
CA ILE A 121 -10.03 -13.80 -8.30
C ILE A 121 -11.42 -13.35 -8.72
N LYS A 122 -11.60 -12.94 -9.98
CA LYS A 122 -12.90 -12.46 -10.48
C LYS A 122 -13.95 -13.57 -10.55
N SER A 123 -13.54 -14.84 -10.64
CA SER A 123 -14.45 -15.98 -10.54
C SER A 123 -14.97 -16.22 -9.11
N ILE A 124 -14.20 -15.81 -8.09
CA ILE A 124 -14.56 -15.92 -6.67
C ILE A 124 -15.33 -14.68 -6.21
N ARG A 125 -14.81 -13.49 -6.51
CA ARG A 125 -15.37 -12.18 -6.11
C ARG A 125 -15.09 -11.13 -7.19
N GLN A 126 -16.15 -10.61 -7.82
CA GLN A 126 -16.00 -9.59 -8.88
C GLN A 126 -15.61 -8.20 -8.36
N ASP A 127 -15.95 -7.91 -7.11
CA ASP A 127 -15.78 -6.61 -6.48
C ASP A 127 -14.39 -6.41 -5.86
N VAL A 128 -13.61 -7.48 -5.68
CA VAL A 128 -12.22 -7.40 -5.21
C VAL A 128 -11.33 -6.84 -6.31
N LEU A 129 -10.54 -5.81 -6.00
CA LEU A 129 -9.61 -5.22 -6.96
C LEU A 129 -8.31 -6.02 -7.03
N VAL A 130 -7.84 -6.26 -8.25
CA VAL A 130 -6.56 -6.94 -8.50
C VAL A 130 -5.55 -5.92 -8.98
N GLU A 131 -4.43 -5.85 -8.28
CA GLU A 131 -3.28 -5.03 -8.64
C GLU A 131 -2.16 -5.89 -9.22
N GLY A 132 -1.51 -5.38 -10.26
CA GLY A 132 -0.27 -5.95 -10.78
C GLY A 132 0.85 -4.93 -10.86
N GLU A 133 2.08 -5.41 -10.78
CA GLU A 133 3.29 -4.58 -10.78
C GLU A 133 4.09 -4.76 -12.08
N VAL A 134 4.62 -3.65 -12.60
CA VAL A 134 5.43 -3.63 -13.83
C VAL A 134 6.77 -2.95 -13.57
N GLY A 135 7.85 -3.71 -13.77
CA GLY A 135 9.20 -3.34 -13.35
C GLY A 135 9.52 -3.88 -11.96
N TYR A 136 10.74 -3.67 -11.47
CA TYR A 136 11.19 -4.18 -10.17
C TYR A 136 11.76 -3.05 -9.32
N ILE A 137 11.31 -2.97 -8.05
CA ILE A 137 11.66 -1.90 -7.11
C ILE A 137 12.30 -2.42 -5.80
N GLY A 138 12.61 -3.72 -5.72
CA GLY A 138 13.06 -4.39 -4.49
C GLY A 138 11.89 -4.99 -3.69
N GLU A 139 12.16 -5.73 -2.61
CA GLU A 139 11.12 -6.51 -1.90
C GLU A 139 10.92 -6.12 -0.42
N SER A 140 11.85 -5.37 0.18
CA SER A 140 11.89 -5.22 1.65
C SER A 140 11.61 -3.79 2.12
N SER A 141 10.52 -3.60 2.86
CA SER A 141 10.26 -2.37 3.63
C SER A 141 11.13 -2.28 4.88
N LYS A 142 12.35 -1.77 4.72
CA LYS A 142 13.36 -1.57 5.78
C LYS A 142 14.31 -0.42 5.46
N MET A 143 15.20 -0.08 6.40
CA MET A 143 16.35 0.78 6.11
C MET A 143 17.37 0.04 5.26
N LEU A 144 17.85 0.69 4.21
CA LEU A 144 18.77 0.12 3.22
C LEU A 144 20.11 0.88 3.21
N ASP A 145 21.19 0.11 3.09
CA ASP A 145 22.55 0.65 2.95
C ASP A 145 22.89 1.05 1.51
N LYS A 146 22.34 0.34 0.53
CA LYS A 146 22.53 0.57 -0.90
C LYS A 146 21.27 0.21 -1.70
N LEU A 147 21.19 0.72 -2.92
CA LEU A 147 20.13 0.38 -3.86
C LEU A 147 20.15 -1.14 -4.14
N PRO A 148 19.00 -1.84 -4.09
CA PRO A 148 18.94 -3.25 -4.48
C PRO A 148 19.33 -3.44 -5.96
N ASP A 149 19.99 -4.55 -6.25
CA ASP A 149 20.37 -4.89 -7.62
C ASP A 149 19.11 -5.17 -8.46
N GLY A 150 19.10 -4.70 -9.72
CA GLY A 150 17.98 -4.91 -10.65
C GLY A 150 16.84 -3.89 -10.56
N VAL A 151 16.90 -2.94 -9.61
CA VAL A 151 15.93 -1.85 -9.54
C VAL A 151 16.03 -0.98 -10.79
N GLY A 152 14.88 -0.63 -11.38
CA GLY A 152 14.83 0.18 -12.59
C GLY A 152 13.52 0.93 -12.78
N VAL A 153 13.38 1.54 -13.95
CA VAL A 153 12.13 2.16 -14.41
C VAL A 153 11.50 1.30 -15.51
N CYS A 154 10.17 1.24 -15.53
CA CYS A 154 9.41 0.58 -16.58
C CYS A 154 9.29 1.47 -17.84
N LYS A 155 8.71 0.91 -18.90
CA LYS A 155 8.35 1.65 -20.12
C LYS A 155 6.83 1.84 -20.18
N VAL A 156 6.40 2.94 -20.79
CA VAL A 156 4.97 3.26 -20.95
C VAL A 156 4.24 2.16 -21.73
N GLU A 157 4.87 1.64 -22.78
CA GLU A 157 4.30 0.60 -23.64
C GLU A 157 4.15 -0.73 -22.91
N ASP A 158 5.11 -1.07 -22.04
CA ASP A 158 5.06 -2.29 -21.24
C ASP A 158 3.90 -2.24 -20.24
N VAL A 159 3.69 -1.10 -19.57
CA VAL A 159 2.57 -0.89 -18.64
C VAL A 159 1.22 -0.94 -19.37
N GLN A 160 1.12 -0.28 -20.54
CA GLN A 160 -0.10 -0.30 -21.34
C GLN A 160 -0.44 -1.72 -21.79
N ARG A 161 0.56 -2.44 -22.31
CA ARG A 161 0.40 -3.84 -22.72
C ARG A 161 -0.02 -4.71 -21.54
N PHE A 162 0.64 -4.56 -20.39
CA PHE A 162 0.34 -5.31 -19.19
C PHE A 162 -1.12 -5.12 -18.75
N VAL A 163 -1.60 -3.88 -18.63
CA VAL A 163 -3.00 -3.59 -18.25
C VAL A 163 -3.98 -4.20 -19.24
N ASN A 164 -3.73 -4.05 -20.54
CA ASN A 164 -4.63 -4.54 -21.59
C ASN A 164 -4.73 -6.07 -21.64
N GLU A 165 -3.62 -6.77 -21.44
CA GLU A 165 -3.57 -8.23 -21.56
C GLU A 165 -3.98 -8.96 -20.28
N THR A 166 -3.74 -8.35 -19.11
CA THR A 166 -4.07 -8.95 -17.80
C THR A 166 -5.48 -8.63 -17.31
N GLY A 167 -5.99 -7.43 -17.62
CA GLY A 167 -7.27 -6.95 -17.07
C GLY A 167 -7.23 -6.58 -15.59
N VAL A 168 -6.05 -6.27 -15.04
CA VAL A 168 -5.92 -5.75 -13.65
C VAL A 168 -6.78 -4.49 -13.44
N ASP A 169 -7.23 -4.28 -12.21
CA ASP A 169 -7.99 -3.08 -11.81
C ASP A 169 -7.09 -1.91 -11.44
N LEU A 170 -5.85 -2.20 -11.02
CA LEU A 170 -4.83 -1.26 -10.54
C LEU A 170 -3.47 -1.66 -11.10
N VAL A 171 -2.57 -0.69 -11.32
CA VAL A 171 -1.21 -0.99 -11.77
C VAL A 171 -0.16 -0.19 -10.99
N ALA A 172 0.89 -0.87 -10.55
CA ALA A 172 2.05 -0.29 -9.89
C ALA A 172 3.25 -0.26 -10.85
N PRO A 173 3.52 0.87 -11.52
CA PRO A 173 4.69 1.00 -12.38
C PRO A 173 5.94 1.36 -11.57
N ALA A 174 7.07 0.72 -11.88
CA ALA A 174 8.38 1.16 -11.39
C ALA A 174 8.76 2.49 -12.06
N VAL A 175 8.78 3.57 -11.28
CA VAL A 175 8.97 4.96 -11.77
C VAL A 175 10.13 5.66 -11.06
N GLY A 176 11.09 4.88 -10.56
CA GLY A 176 12.23 5.37 -9.78
C GLY A 176 12.04 5.25 -8.27
N ASN A 177 10.88 4.74 -7.84
CA ASN A 177 10.60 4.36 -6.46
C ASN A 177 11.32 3.06 -6.06
N VAL A 178 11.47 2.86 -4.75
CA VAL A 178 12.12 1.67 -4.15
C VAL A 178 11.39 1.25 -2.89
N HIS A 179 11.33 -0.05 -2.62
CA HIS A 179 10.89 -0.52 -1.31
C HIS A 179 11.94 -0.22 -0.25
N GLY A 180 11.52 0.37 0.87
CA GLY A 180 12.41 0.77 1.96
C GLY A 180 12.87 2.23 1.91
N MET A 181 13.86 2.55 2.76
CA MET A 181 14.48 3.88 2.83
C MET A 181 16.00 3.75 2.78
N LEU A 182 16.61 4.36 1.76
CA LEU A 182 18.07 4.44 1.64
C LEU A 182 18.63 5.47 2.64
N LYS A 183 19.69 5.10 3.37
CA LYS A 183 20.39 6.01 4.29
C LYS A 183 20.91 7.29 3.61
N GLY A 184 21.20 7.22 2.30
CA GLY A 184 21.63 8.35 1.48
C GLY A 184 20.51 9.13 0.78
N GLY A 185 19.24 8.78 1.02
CA GLY A 185 18.08 9.30 0.30
C GLY A 185 17.64 8.40 -0.86
N ASN A 186 16.33 8.33 -1.08
CA ASN A 186 15.75 7.52 -2.15
C ASN A 186 16.00 8.15 -3.53
N PRO A 187 15.98 7.35 -4.62
CA PRO A 187 16.05 7.89 -5.96
C PRO A 187 14.85 8.79 -6.24
N LYS A 188 15.02 9.73 -7.17
CA LYS A 188 13.93 10.61 -7.58
C LYS A 188 12.91 9.84 -8.43
N LEU A 189 11.64 10.14 -8.21
CA LEU A 189 10.57 9.70 -9.10
C LEU A 189 10.71 10.38 -10.47
N ASP A 190 10.41 9.63 -11.52
CA ASP A 190 10.24 10.16 -12.87
C ASP A 190 8.79 10.63 -13.06
N MET A 191 8.56 11.91 -12.77
CA MET A 191 7.24 12.54 -12.86
C MET A 191 6.70 12.58 -14.30
N GLY A 192 7.60 12.67 -15.29
CA GLY A 192 7.22 12.63 -16.71
C GLY A 192 6.68 11.26 -17.07
N LEU A 193 7.40 10.21 -16.68
CA LEU A 193 6.98 8.83 -16.86
C LEU A 193 5.64 8.53 -16.18
N ILE A 194 5.44 8.96 -14.92
CA ILE A 194 4.15 8.81 -14.22
C ILE A 194 3.03 9.44 -15.04
N GLY A 195 3.22 10.68 -15.50
CA GLY A 195 2.23 11.41 -16.28
C GLY A 195 1.93 10.77 -17.64
N ASP A 196 2.92 10.17 -18.29
CA ASP A 196 2.74 9.50 -19.57
C ASP A 196 2.06 8.13 -19.43
N ILE A 197 2.38 7.38 -18.38
CA ILE A 197 1.65 6.15 -18.02
C ILE A 197 0.20 6.48 -17.66
N ALA A 198 -0.04 7.51 -16.85
CA ALA A 198 -1.39 7.89 -16.43
C ALA A 198 -2.32 8.27 -17.61
N LYS A 199 -1.75 8.73 -18.72
CA LYS A 199 -2.47 9.00 -19.98
C LYS A 199 -2.66 7.75 -20.83
N SER A 200 -1.77 6.75 -20.71
CA SER A 200 -1.78 5.56 -21.56
C SER A 200 -2.71 4.45 -21.06
N VAL A 201 -3.08 4.47 -19.77
CA VAL A 201 -3.97 3.48 -19.15
C VAL A 201 -5.20 4.10 -18.48
N THR A 202 -6.28 3.32 -18.40
CA THR A 202 -7.54 3.75 -17.77
C THR A 202 -7.60 3.43 -16.28
N VAL A 203 -6.83 2.45 -15.82
CA VAL A 203 -6.78 2.01 -14.42
C VAL A 203 -6.04 3.03 -13.54
N PRO A 204 -6.39 3.14 -12.24
CA PRO A 204 -5.62 3.94 -11.29
C PRO A 204 -4.17 3.45 -11.15
N LEU A 205 -3.24 4.39 -10.97
CA LEU A 205 -1.84 4.09 -10.70
C LEU A 205 -1.57 4.01 -9.21
N VAL A 206 -0.73 3.06 -8.81
CA VAL A 206 -0.32 2.84 -7.42
C VAL A 206 1.17 3.15 -7.29
N LEU A 207 1.52 3.97 -6.30
CA LEU A 207 2.92 4.26 -5.95
C LEU A 207 3.35 3.39 -4.76
N HIS A 208 4.15 2.38 -5.06
CA HIS A 208 4.83 1.56 -4.06
C HIS A 208 6.06 2.27 -3.50
N GLY A 209 6.55 1.80 -2.35
CA GLY A 209 7.81 2.31 -1.81
C GLY A 209 7.75 3.79 -1.43
N GLY A 210 6.61 4.26 -0.91
CA GLY A 210 6.38 5.67 -0.61
C GLY A 210 7.29 6.23 0.49
N SER A 211 7.78 5.38 1.40
CA SER A 211 8.57 5.84 2.55
C SER A 211 9.86 6.53 2.10
N GLY A 212 10.14 7.71 2.65
CA GLY A 212 11.32 8.50 2.29
C GLY A 212 11.17 9.40 1.05
N ILE A 213 10.04 9.35 0.36
CA ILE A 213 9.70 10.31 -0.69
C ILE A 213 9.32 11.66 -0.07
N SER A 214 9.72 12.75 -0.72
CA SER A 214 9.48 14.11 -0.23
C SER A 214 8.01 14.52 -0.39
N ASP A 215 7.55 15.45 0.45
CA ASP A 215 6.16 15.91 0.39
C ASP A 215 5.84 16.58 -0.96
N GLU A 216 6.82 17.28 -1.54
CA GLU A 216 6.68 17.89 -2.87
C GLU A 216 6.56 16.84 -3.97
N ASP A 217 7.41 15.81 -3.93
CA ASP A 217 7.36 14.73 -4.92
C ASP A 217 6.02 13.98 -4.86
N PHE A 218 5.46 13.76 -3.66
CA PHE A 218 4.12 13.20 -3.53
C PHE A 218 3.05 14.09 -4.17
N LYS A 219 3.07 15.41 -3.92
CA LYS A 219 2.10 16.34 -4.54
C LYS A 219 2.17 16.26 -6.07
N VAL A 220 3.38 16.27 -6.62
CA VAL A 220 3.59 16.19 -8.07
C VAL A 220 3.16 14.83 -8.63
N ALA A 221 3.50 13.72 -7.96
CA ALA A 221 3.13 12.37 -8.39
C ALA A 221 1.61 12.15 -8.38
N ILE A 222 0.91 12.62 -7.33
CA ILE A 222 -0.56 12.56 -7.24
C ILE A 222 -1.19 13.42 -8.33
N ALA A 223 -0.70 14.64 -8.54
CA ALA A 223 -1.16 15.51 -9.61
C ALA A 223 -0.93 14.91 -11.02
N ALA A 224 0.11 14.09 -11.18
CA ALA A 224 0.44 13.39 -12.43
C ALA A 224 -0.42 12.13 -12.67
N GLY A 225 -1.04 11.55 -11.63
CA GLY A 225 -2.00 10.44 -11.79
C GLY A 225 -1.94 9.34 -10.73
N ILE A 226 -1.02 9.40 -9.77
CA ILE A 226 -0.99 8.44 -8.66
C ILE A 226 -2.27 8.56 -7.83
N SER A 227 -2.93 7.41 -7.60
CA SER A 227 -4.22 7.32 -6.91
C SER A 227 -4.16 6.56 -5.59
N ILE A 228 -3.13 5.73 -5.37
CA ILE A 228 -2.85 5.04 -4.11
C ILE A 228 -1.36 5.18 -3.80
N VAL A 229 -1.01 5.36 -2.52
CA VAL A 229 0.40 5.43 -2.06
C VAL A 229 0.64 4.45 -0.92
N HIS A 230 1.59 3.53 -1.09
CA HIS A 230 1.94 2.52 -0.08
C HIS A 230 3.03 3.03 0.85
N ILE A 231 2.76 3.04 2.16
CA ILE A 231 3.69 3.47 3.21
C ILE A 231 3.80 2.38 4.27
N ASN A 232 5.01 1.82 4.42
CA ASN A 232 5.28 0.82 5.46
C ASN A 232 6.53 1.16 6.31
N THR A 233 7.68 1.41 5.67
CA THR A 233 8.94 1.66 6.40
C THR A 233 8.84 2.84 7.37
N GLU A 234 8.23 3.96 6.95
CA GLU A 234 8.05 5.15 7.80
C GLU A 234 7.22 4.86 9.06
N ILE A 235 6.13 4.09 8.94
CA ILE A 235 5.27 3.75 10.08
C ILE A 235 5.92 2.71 10.99
N ARG A 236 6.75 1.79 10.47
CA ARG A 236 7.56 0.87 11.29
C ARG A 236 8.60 1.62 12.13
N VAL A 237 9.24 2.65 11.55
CA VAL A 237 10.16 3.52 12.31
C VAL A 237 9.40 4.25 13.41
N ALA A 238 8.26 4.88 13.09
CA ALA A 238 7.45 5.59 14.07
C ALA A 238 6.97 4.66 15.20
N TRP A 239 6.49 3.46 14.85
CA TRP A 239 6.09 2.45 15.82
C TRP A 239 7.25 2.09 16.77
N ARG A 240 8.42 1.80 16.21
CA ARG A 240 9.62 1.43 16.98
C ARG A 240 10.02 2.55 17.93
N GLU A 241 10.10 3.79 17.46
CA GLU A 241 10.43 4.95 18.28
C GLU A 241 9.43 5.15 19.43
N GLY A 242 8.14 4.94 19.15
CA GLY A 242 7.08 4.99 20.15
C GLY A 242 7.24 3.94 21.24
N VAL A 243 7.53 2.70 20.87
CA VAL A 243 7.81 1.60 21.81
C VAL A 243 9.08 1.88 22.61
N GLU A 244 10.18 2.24 21.95
CA GLU A 244 11.45 2.54 22.61
C GLU A 244 11.31 3.68 23.62
N LYS A 245 10.51 4.71 23.30
CA LYS A 245 10.20 5.81 24.22
C LYS A 245 9.39 5.33 25.42
N ALA A 246 8.37 4.50 25.21
CA ALA A 246 7.53 3.97 26.29
C ALA A 246 8.33 3.06 27.24
N LEU A 247 9.25 2.24 26.70
CA LEU A 247 10.12 1.35 27.48
C LEU A 247 11.26 2.06 28.22
N LYS A 248 11.39 3.39 28.12
CA LYS A 248 12.30 4.15 29.00
C LYS A 248 11.88 4.06 30.46
N ASP A 249 10.59 3.88 30.73
CA ASP A 249 10.10 3.48 32.04
C ASP A 249 10.39 1.99 32.25
N LYS A 250 11.43 1.70 33.03
CA LYS A 250 11.90 0.33 33.30
C LYS A 250 10.96 -0.47 34.19
N GLU A 251 10.05 0.19 34.91
CA GLU A 251 9.04 -0.51 35.73
C GLU A 251 7.84 -0.95 34.88
N GLN A 252 7.71 -0.40 33.66
CA GLN A 252 6.63 -0.74 32.76
C GLN A 252 6.87 -2.07 32.04
N ILE A 253 6.20 -3.11 32.51
CA ILE A 253 6.24 -4.45 31.90
C ILE A 253 4.95 -4.83 31.18
N ALA A 254 3.86 -4.08 31.35
CA ALA A 254 2.56 -4.43 30.80
C ALA A 254 2.43 -3.91 29.35
N PRO A 255 2.26 -4.79 28.33
CA PRO A 255 2.24 -4.36 26.93
C PRO A 255 1.18 -3.31 26.60
N TYR A 256 -0.02 -3.40 27.19
CA TYR A 256 -1.10 -2.43 26.95
C TYR A 256 -0.79 -1.01 27.47
N LYS A 257 0.23 -0.85 28.31
CA LYS A 257 0.74 0.46 28.75
C LYS A 257 1.91 0.95 27.89
N VAL A 258 2.51 0.07 27.09
CA VAL A 258 3.59 0.38 26.12
C VAL A 258 3.00 0.78 24.77
N PHE A 259 2.00 0.03 24.27
CA PHE A 259 1.36 0.24 22.97
C PHE A 259 0.82 1.65 22.72
N PRO A 260 0.27 2.39 23.69
CA PRO A 260 -0.15 3.78 23.46
C PRO A 260 0.97 4.69 22.94
N GLY A 261 2.23 4.42 23.32
CA GLY A 261 3.38 5.15 22.79
C GLY A 261 3.63 4.91 21.30
N ALA A 262 3.48 3.65 20.87
CA ALA A 262 3.56 3.26 19.46
C ALA A 262 2.39 3.81 18.64
N GLU A 263 1.17 3.65 19.16
CA GLU A 263 -0.06 4.15 18.53
C GLU A 263 0.02 5.65 18.26
N GLU A 264 0.43 6.45 19.24
CA GLU A 264 0.54 7.91 19.09
C GLU A 264 1.65 8.33 18.09
N ALA A 265 2.74 7.57 18.03
CA ALA A 265 3.82 7.85 17.07
C ALA A 265 3.39 7.53 15.63
N VAL A 266 2.76 6.36 15.42
CA VAL A 266 2.19 5.97 14.12
C VAL A 266 1.09 6.94 13.70
N TYR A 267 0.19 7.31 14.61
CA TYR A 267 -0.90 8.26 14.33
C TYR A 267 -0.37 9.57 13.76
N LYS A 268 0.72 10.11 14.31
CA LYS A 268 1.35 11.35 13.80
C LYS A 268 1.92 11.18 12.40
N ALA A 269 2.64 10.09 12.15
CA ALA A 269 3.21 9.80 10.84
C ALA A 269 2.10 9.64 9.78
N VAL A 270 1.10 8.81 10.08
CA VAL A 270 -0.04 8.54 9.19
C VAL A 270 -0.86 9.79 8.96
N SER A 271 -1.19 10.56 10.00
CA SER A 271 -1.95 11.82 9.87
C SER A 271 -1.29 12.81 8.93
N ARG A 272 0.05 12.94 9.00
CA ARG A 272 0.80 13.81 8.08
C ARG A 272 0.63 13.36 6.63
N ARG A 273 0.77 12.05 6.38
CA ARG A 273 0.65 11.47 5.03
C ARG A 273 -0.78 11.55 4.49
N LEU A 274 -1.78 11.23 5.29
CA LEU A 274 -3.19 11.33 4.91
C LEU A 274 -3.61 12.77 4.61
N LYS A 275 -3.13 13.77 5.37
CA LYS A 275 -3.38 15.17 5.03
C LYS A 275 -2.77 15.56 3.68
N LEU A 276 -1.57 15.08 3.38
CA LEU A 276 -0.91 15.32 2.11
C LEU A 276 -1.68 14.68 0.94
N PHE A 277 -2.00 13.39 1.07
CA PHE A 277 -2.66 12.61 0.01
C PHE A 277 -4.11 13.05 -0.22
N GLY A 278 -4.80 13.46 0.86
CA GLY A 278 -6.15 14.01 0.83
C GLY A 278 -6.24 15.48 0.41
N GLY A 279 -5.13 16.14 0.06
CA GLY A 279 -5.13 17.55 -0.35
C GLY A 279 -5.53 18.53 0.76
N LEU A 280 -5.21 18.21 2.01
CA LEU A 280 -5.50 19.00 3.21
C LEU A 280 -4.30 19.84 3.68
N LEU A 281 -3.25 19.97 2.84
CA LEU A 281 -1.99 20.72 3.09
C LEU A 281 -1.59 21.62 1.92
#